data_AF-A0A9P7JF71-F1
#
_entry.id   AF-A0A9P7JF71-F1
#
_cell.length_a   1.000
_cell.length_b   1.000
_cell.length_c   1.000
_cell.angle_alpha   90.00
_cell.angle_beta   90.00
_cell.angle_gamma   90.00
#
_symmetry.space_group_name_H-M   'P 1'
#
loop_
_entity.id
_entity.type
_entity.pdbx_description
1 polymer ?
#
loop_
_entity_poly.entity_id
_entity_poly.type
_entity_poly.pdbx_seq_one_letter_code
_entity_poly.pdbx_strand_id
1 'polypeptide(L)' 'YKCQDCLWEPQYCTGCCRSQHHCNPFHWISQWNGQFFEQSCLTHVRLIIYLGHDGKQC' A
#
# COMPACT_ATOMS: atom_id res chain seq x y z
N TYR A 1 -6.71 4.95 0.10
CA TYR A 1 -5.26 5.12 0.02
C TYR A 1 -4.89 5.48 -1.41
N LYS A 2 -4.20 6.59 -1.63
CA LYS A 2 -3.66 6.97 -2.93
C LYS A 2 -2.18 6.56 -2.95
N CYS A 3 -1.74 5.77 -3.92
CA CYS A 3 -0.31 5.47 -4.06
C CYS A 3 0.36 6.56 -4.90
N GLN A 4 1.56 7.00 -4.52
CA GLN A 4 2.30 8.03 -5.27
C GLN A 4 3.33 7.44 -6.24
N ASP A 5 3.79 6.22 -5.99
CA ASP A 5 4.80 5.56 -6.82
C ASP A 5 4.21 4.66 -7.92
N CYS A 6 2.95 4.25 -7.78
CA CYS A 6 2.25 3.53 -8.84
C CYS A 6 1.97 4.47 -10.03
N LEU A 7 2.12 3.92 -11.25
CA LEU A 7 1.69 4.58 -12.48
C LEU A 7 0.25 5.09 -12.34
N TRP A 8 0.05 6.37 -12.67
CA TRP A 8 -1.23 7.09 -12.60
C TRP A 8 -1.73 7.45 -11.19
N GLU A 9 -0.90 7.27 -10.17
CA GLU A 9 -1.24 7.52 -8.77
C GLU A 9 -2.65 7.02 -8.33
N PRO A 10 -2.95 5.74 -8.53
CA PRO A 10 -4.27 5.18 -8.32
C PRO A 10 -4.72 5.24 -6.85
N GLN A 11 -6.04 5.29 -6.68
CA GLN A 11 -6.71 5.21 -5.39
C GLN A 11 -7.23 3.81 -5.14
N TYR A 12 -6.94 3.27 -3.97
CA TYR A 12 -7.31 1.94 -3.53
C TYR A 12 -8.08 1.98 -2.21
N CYS A 13 -9.01 1.03 -2.05
CA CYS A 13 -9.48 0.65 -0.72
C CYS A 13 -8.37 -0.09 0.05
N THR A 14 -8.54 -0.30 1.36
CA THR A 14 -7.53 -0.96 2.21
C THR A 14 -7.13 -2.35 1.68
N GLY A 15 -8.11 -3.16 1.25
CA GLY A 15 -7.87 -4.49 0.70
C GLY A 15 -7.10 -4.47 -0.62
N CYS A 16 -7.55 -3.68 -1.59
CA CYS A 16 -6.87 -3.55 -2.88
C CYS A 16 -5.46 -2.96 -2.71
N CYS A 17 -5.28 -2.00 -1.80
CA CYS A 17 -3.96 -1.42 -1.51
C CYS A 17 -3.01 -2.51 -1.03
N ARG A 18 -3.43 -3.34 -0.08
CA ARG A 18 -2.63 -4.46 0.41
C ARG A 18 -2.28 -5.47 -0.68
N SER A 19 -3.26 -5.90 -1.47
CA SER A 19 -3.03 -6.88 -2.54
C SER A 19 -2.10 -6.36 -3.63
N GLN A 20 -2.29 -5.11 -4.06
CA GLN A 20 -1.50 -4.52 -5.16
C GLN A 20 -0.04 -4.27 -4.75
N HIS A 21 0.20 -3.93 -3.48
CA HIS A 21 1.53 -3.57 -2.98
C HIS A 21 2.27 -4.75 -2.34
N HIS A 22 1.76 -5.97 -2.48
CA HIS A 22 2.41 -7.16 -1.95
C HIS A 22 3.85 -7.33 -2.48
N CYS A 23 4.06 -7.11 -3.77
CA CYS A 23 5.38 -7.16 -4.40
C CYS A 23 6.11 -5.79 -4.38
N ASN A 24 5.46 -4.75 -3.87
CA ASN A 24 5.95 -3.38 -3.84
C ASN A 24 5.79 -2.76 -2.44
N PRO A 25 6.35 -3.38 -1.38
CA PRO A 25 6.05 -3.03 0.01
C PRO A 25 6.63 -1.68 0.47
N PHE A 26 7.47 -1.05 -0.35
CA PHE A 26 8.15 0.20 -0.05
C PHE A 26 7.55 1.43 -0.77
N HIS A 27 6.44 1.26 -1.48
CA HIS A 27 5.75 2.41 -2.09
C HIS A 27 5.15 3.32 -1.01
N TRP A 28 5.25 4.63 -1.25
CA TRP A 28 4.59 5.67 -0.50
C TRP A 28 3.12 5.76 -0.89
N ILE A 29 2.29 5.82 0.15
CA ILE A 29 0.86 6.01 0.01
C ILE A 29 0.43 7.23 0.81
N SER A 30 -0.73 7.78 0.49
CA SER A 30 -1.38 8.80 1.27
C SER A 30 -2.80 8.38 1.61
N GLN A 31 -3.27 8.82 2.78
CA GLN A 31 -4.60 8.56 3.28
C GLN A 31 -5.41 9.85 3.32
N TRP A 32 -6.66 9.78 2.87
CA TRP A 32 -7.60 10.88 3.03
C TRP A 32 -8.00 10.98 4.51
N ASN A 33 -7.75 12.12 5.13
CA ASN A 33 -8.11 12.37 6.54
C ASN A 33 -9.43 13.13 6.71
N GLY A 34 -10.13 13.48 5.61
CA GLY A 34 -11.33 14.31 5.61
C GLY A 34 -11.13 15.71 5.02
N GLN A 35 -9.88 16.19 4.95
CA GLN A 35 -9.54 17.51 4.39
C GLN A 35 -8.46 17.42 3.29
N PHE A 36 -7.45 16.57 3.47
CA PHE A 36 -6.36 16.40 2.52
C PHE A 36 -5.82 14.96 2.53
N PHE A 37 -4.94 14.67 1.56
CA PHE A 37 -4.17 13.43 1.54
C PHE A 37 -2.91 13.59 2.38
N GLU A 38 -2.91 12.99 3.56
CA GLU A 38 -1.75 12.94 4.45
C GLU A 38 -0.84 11.76 4.09
N GLN A 39 0.47 11.93 4.23
CA GLN A 39 1.44 10.86 4.03
C GLN A 39 1.14 9.67 4.96
N SER A 40 1.18 8.47 4.42
CA SER A 40 0.94 7.23 5.13
C SER A 40 1.86 6.13 4.59
N CYS A 41 1.76 4.93 5.15
CA CYS A 41 2.62 3.82 4.80
C CYS A 41 1.83 2.50 4.78
N LEU A 42 2.37 1.50 4.08
CA LEU A 42 1.68 0.23 3.86
C LEU A 42 1.49 -0.59 5.14
N THR A 43 2.22 -0.29 6.21
CA THR A 43 1.97 -0.88 7.54
C THR A 43 0.61 -0.47 8.09
N HIS A 44 0.10 0.72 7.74
CA HIS A 44 -1.22 1.22 8.16
C HIS A 44 -2.37 0.42 7.55
N VAL A 45 -2.16 -0.16 6.36
CA VAL A 45 -3.12 -1.10 5.73
C VAL A 45 -2.88 -2.56 6.12
N ARG A 46 -2.02 -2.80 7.12
CA ARG A 46 -1.60 -4.13 7.60
C ARG A 46 -1.05 -5.00 6.47
N LEU A 47 -0.18 -4.43 5.63
CA LEU A 47 0.64 -5.22 4.72
C LEU A 47 1.66 -6.02 5.54
N ILE A 48 1.67 -7.34 5.37
CA ILE A 48 2.65 -8.25 5.96
C ILE A 48 3.63 -8.64 4.86
N ILE A 49 4.92 -8.57 5.17
CA ILE A 49 5.99 -8.96 4.25
C ILE A 49 6.49 -10.34 4.71
N TYR A 50 6.35 -11.34 3.84
CA TYR A 50 6.96 -12.64 4.06
C TYR A 50 8.31 -12.69 3.35
N LEU A 51 9.33 -13.18 4.05
CA LEU A 51 10.68 -13.30 3.52
C LEU A 51 10.81 -14.62 2.77
N GLY A 52 11.01 -14.56 1.46
CA GLY A 52 11.06 -15.75 0.59
C GLY A 52 9.71 -16.07 -0.07
N HIS A 53 9.65 -17.19 -0.81
CA HIS A 53 8.45 -17.67 -1.52
C HIS A 53 7.72 -16.61 -2.37
N ASP A 54 8.48 -15.67 -2.97
CA ASP A 54 7.92 -14.55 -3.74
C ASP A 54 6.91 -13.71 -2.92
N GLY A 55 7.22 -13.53 -1.64
CA GLY A 55 6.37 -12.87 -0.66
C GLY A 55 5.21 -13.70 -0.14
N LYS A 56 5.06 -14.98 -0.53
CA LYS A 56 3.98 -15.83 -0.02
C LYS A 56 4.29 -16.37 1.37
N GLN A 57 3.24 -16.66 2.13
CA GLN A 57 3.36 -17.35 3.41
C GLN A 57 3.88 -18.78 3.22
N CYS A 58 4.78 -19.22 4.10
CA CYS A 58 5.20 -20.63 4.22
C CYS A 58 4.10 -21.50 4.82
#